data_AF-A0A6B2LD40-F1
#
_entry.id   AF-A0A6B2LD40-F1
#
_cell.length_a   1.000
_cell.length_b   1.000
_cell.length_c   1.000
_cell.angle_alpha   90.00
_cell.angle_beta   90.00
_cell.angle_gamma   90.00
#
_symmetry.space_group_name_H-M   'P 1'
#
loop_
_entity.id
_entity.type
_entity.pdbx_description
1 polymer ?
#
loop_
_entity_poly.entity_id
_entity_poly.type
_entity_poly.pdbx_seq_one_letter_code
_entity_poly.pdbx_strand_id
1 'polypeptide(L)'
;MAEPAWVKIQQKTFTRWVNNFLMERMYRVENLQTDLSDGLLLINLLEIISSRPFPKYNKAPKIQAQRLENISFVFSFLVSEGIKLVNIDSSDIASGNLRLILGLIWTIILRFQIQVEGGSSARQDLLNWVRSKIPEYNINNFTSDWQDGKAICALGEAVLPGKMKLPKDFSSPVANAKMGMKKASENMGIPEILDAEDMVDNPDELSIITYISYFRDFQNSKKVEKLSETLKDEELVETLSLPTKPPPKPSPPIKNQPEHPTTIPSKTTNTTLPPPS
;
A
#
# COMPACT_ATOMS: atom_id res chain seq x y z
N MET A 1 -10.65 21.39 29.96
CA MET A 1 -9.91 22.14 28.93
C MET A 1 -10.34 21.56 27.59
N ALA A 2 -10.70 22.38 26.60
CA ALA A 2 -11.05 21.86 25.28
C ALA A 2 -9.84 21.16 24.65
N GLU A 3 -10.06 20.04 23.94
CA GLU A 3 -8.97 19.37 23.24
C GLU A 3 -8.36 20.28 22.16
N PRO A 4 -7.03 20.30 22.00
CA PRO A 4 -6.35 21.05 20.95
C PRO A 4 -6.84 20.65 19.55
N ALA A 5 -6.85 21.60 18.61
CA ALA A 5 -7.29 21.36 17.23
C ALA A 5 -6.52 20.20 16.56
N TRP A 6 -5.20 20.13 16.75
CA TRP A 6 -4.37 19.08 16.16
C TRP A 6 -4.81 17.66 16.56
N VAL A 7 -5.30 17.47 17.80
CA VAL A 7 -5.78 16.15 18.29
C VAL A 7 -6.99 15.70 17.48
N LYS A 8 -7.94 16.62 17.26
CA LYS A 8 -9.16 16.35 16.50
C LYS A 8 -8.87 16.06 15.03
N ILE A 9 -7.94 16.83 14.45
CA ILE A 9 -7.52 16.67 13.06
C ILE A 9 -6.81 15.34 12.86
N GLN A 10 -5.82 15.01 13.70
CA GLN A 10 -5.15 13.71 13.65
C GLN A 10 -6.11 12.56 13.88
N GLN A 11 -7.01 12.64 14.87
CA GLN A 11 -8.00 11.60 15.12
C GLN A 11 -8.87 11.36 13.89
N LYS A 12 -9.40 12.43 13.28
CA LYS A 12 -10.20 12.33 12.06
C LYS A 12 -9.40 11.72 10.90
N THR A 13 -8.18 12.21 10.66
CA THR A 13 -7.32 11.73 9.57
C THR A 13 -6.90 10.28 9.75
N PHE A 14 -6.43 9.92 10.94
CA PHE A 14 -6.01 8.56 11.25
C PHE A 14 -7.18 7.58 11.28
N THR A 15 -8.37 8.01 11.72
CA THR A 15 -9.58 7.16 11.61
C THR A 15 -9.90 6.85 10.16
N ARG A 16 -9.90 7.85 9.28
CA ARG A 16 -10.15 7.65 7.84
C ARG A 16 -9.05 6.82 7.18
N TRP A 17 -7.79 7.01 7.58
CA TRP A 17 -6.68 6.19 7.13
C TRP A 17 -6.85 4.72 7.52
N VAL A 18 -7.16 4.44 8.80
CA VAL A 18 -7.44 3.07 9.26
C VAL A 18 -8.60 2.45 8.48
N ASN A 19 -9.69 3.20 8.29
CA ASN A 19 -10.87 2.73 7.56
C ASN A 19 -10.62 2.46 6.07
N ASN A 20 -9.69 3.19 5.44
CA ASN A 20 -9.30 2.94 4.06
C ASN A 20 -8.75 1.52 3.85
N PHE A 21 -8.13 0.92 4.88
CA PHE A 21 -7.68 -0.47 4.84
C PHE A 21 -8.73 -1.43 5.36
N LEU A 22 -9.34 -1.15 6.52
CA LEU A 22 -10.29 -2.06 7.16
C LEU A 22 -11.53 -2.35 6.31
N MET A 23 -11.91 -1.46 5.40
CA MET A 23 -13.02 -1.69 4.47
C MET A 23 -12.83 -2.91 3.57
N GLU A 24 -11.58 -3.35 3.32
CA GLU A 24 -11.27 -4.59 2.58
C GLU A 24 -11.91 -5.82 3.23
N ARG A 25 -12.05 -5.80 4.56
CA ARG A 25 -12.65 -6.87 5.37
C ARG A 25 -14.00 -6.48 5.97
N MET A 26 -14.63 -5.42 5.43
CA MET A 26 -15.91 -4.89 5.91
C MET A 26 -15.88 -4.48 7.40
N TYR A 27 -14.70 -4.10 7.90
CA TYR A 27 -14.55 -3.53 9.24
C TYR A 27 -14.51 -2.00 9.16
N ARG A 28 -14.90 -1.36 10.26
CA ARG A 28 -14.90 0.10 10.39
C ARG A 28 -14.68 0.52 11.83
N VAL A 29 -13.89 1.57 11.99
CA VAL A 29 -13.70 2.36 13.21
C VAL A 29 -14.60 3.58 13.11
N GLU A 30 -15.47 3.78 14.10
CA GLU A 30 -16.24 5.02 14.25
C GLU A 30 -15.56 5.95 15.26
N ASN A 31 -15.00 5.39 16.33
CA ASN A 31 -14.24 6.12 17.32
C ASN A 31 -12.89 5.43 17.60
N LEU A 32 -11.83 6.04 17.07
CA LEU A 32 -10.45 5.56 17.23
C LEU A 32 -10.04 5.36 18.69
N GLN A 33 -10.60 6.13 19.62
CA GLN A 33 -10.28 6.05 21.04
C GLN A 33 -10.79 4.76 21.67
N THR A 34 -11.94 4.25 21.24
CA THR A 34 -12.64 3.15 21.91
C THR A 34 -12.59 1.85 21.12
N ASP A 35 -12.64 1.94 19.79
CA ASP A 35 -12.90 0.77 18.95
C ASP A 35 -11.65 -0.12 18.79
N LEU A 36 -10.47 0.39 19.14
CA LEU A 36 -9.21 -0.36 19.15
C LEU A 36 -8.95 -1.11 20.46
N SER A 37 -9.80 -0.92 21.48
CA SER A 37 -9.55 -1.34 22.87
C SER A 37 -9.51 -2.86 23.12
N ASP A 38 -9.95 -3.67 22.16
CA ASP A 38 -9.88 -5.14 22.23
C ASP A 38 -8.78 -5.76 21.35
N GLY A 39 -8.04 -4.91 20.61
CA GLY A 39 -6.97 -5.28 19.71
C GLY A 39 -7.41 -5.91 18.37
N LEU A 40 -8.68 -6.25 18.16
CA LEU A 40 -9.11 -6.97 16.95
C LEU A 40 -8.96 -6.13 15.68
N LEU A 41 -9.36 -4.86 15.73
CA LEU A 41 -9.23 -3.96 14.59
C LEU A 41 -7.77 -3.63 14.28
N LEU A 42 -6.91 -3.53 15.31
CA LEU A 42 -5.46 -3.36 15.13
C LEU A 42 -4.83 -4.59 14.46
N ILE A 43 -5.20 -5.80 14.87
CA ILE A 43 -4.73 -7.04 14.24
C ILE A 43 -5.14 -7.07 12.77
N ASN A 44 -6.42 -6.83 12.45
CA ASN A 44 -6.89 -6.84 11.06
C ASN A 44 -6.19 -5.78 10.20
N LEU A 45 -6.04 -4.57 10.74
CA LEU A 45 -5.30 -3.50 10.06
C LEU A 45 -3.88 -3.95 9.74
N LEU A 46 -3.15 -4.49 10.72
CA LEU A 46 -1.77 -4.94 10.54
C LEU A 46 -1.65 -6.09 9.56
N GLU A 47 -2.58 -7.05 9.58
CA GLU A 47 -2.59 -8.14 8.60
C GLU A 47 -2.74 -7.62 7.16
N ILE A 48 -3.60 -6.62 6.95
CA ILE A 48 -3.84 -6.02 5.63
C ILE A 48 -2.57 -5.27 5.17
N ILE A 49 -2.10 -4.29 5.95
CA ILE A 49 -1.01 -3.41 5.50
C ILE A 49 0.35 -4.12 5.42
N SER A 50 0.56 -5.17 6.22
CA SER A 50 1.81 -5.95 6.17
C SER A 50 1.72 -7.17 5.25
N SER A 51 0.52 -7.50 4.76
CA SER A 51 0.23 -8.74 4.03
C SER A 51 0.69 -10.02 4.77
N ARG A 52 0.73 -9.99 6.11
CA ARG A 52 1.14 -11.13 6.95
C ARG A 52 0.09 -11.46 8.01
N PRO A 53 -0.32 -12.74 8.13
CA PRO A 53 -1.33 -13.14 9.10
C PRO A 53 -0.74 -13.23 10.52
N PHE A 54 -1.58 -12.97 11.52
CA PHE A 54 -1.28 -13.29 12.91
C PHE A 54 -1.52 -14.78 13.15
N PRO A 55 -0.54 -15.54 13.67
CA PRO A 55 -0.70 -16.98 13.87
C PRO A 55 -1.83 -17.36 14.83
N LYS A 56 -2.04 -16.55 15.88
CA LYS A 56 -3.05 -16.78 16.91
C LYS A 56 -3.44 -15.48 17.60
N TYR A 57 -4.73 -15.33 17.89
CA TYR A 57 -5.30 -14.27 18.74
C TYR A 57 -6.72 -14.66 19.18
N ASN A 58 -7.27 -13.98 20.19
CA ASN A 58 -8.64 -14.18 20.66
C ASN A 58 -9.63 -13.51 19.71
N LYS A 59 -10.39 -14.30 18.92
CA LYS A 59 -11.35 -13.78 17.93
C LYS A 59 -12.62 -13.16 18.51
N ALA A 60 -12.94 -13.48 19.77
CA ALA A 60 -14.11 -12.96 20.48
C ALA A 60 -13.74 -12.66 21.95
N PRO A 61 -12.92 -11.63 22.21
CA PRO A 61 -12.39 -11.34 23.54
C PRO A 61 -13.48 -10.77 24.46
N LYS A 62 -13.98 -11.61 25.38
CA LYS A 62 -15.06 -11.23 26.32
C LYS A 62 -14.54 -10.60 27.60
N ILE A 63 -13.40 -11.07 28.09
CA ILE A 63 -12.79 -10.61 29.34
C ILE A 63 -11.58 -9.71 29.08
N GLN A 64 -11.26 -8.83 30.03
CA GLN A 64 -10.16 -7.87 29.91
C GLN A 64 -8.81 -8.55 29.61
N ALA A 65 -8.53 -9.69 30.25
CA ALA A 65 -7.29 -10.45 30.00
C ALA A 65 -7.12 -10.83 28.52
N GLN A 66 -8.19 -11.25 27.84
CA GLN A 66 -8.14 -11.61 26.41
C GLN A 66 -7.91 -10.39 25.50
N ARG A 67 -8.48 -9.23 25.87
CA ARG A 67 -8.27 -7.96 25.16
C ARG A 67 -6.82 -7.50 25.27
N LEU A 68 -6.28 -7.52 26.49
CA LEU A 68 -4.88 -7.18 26.75
C LEU A 68 -3.92 -8.15 26.04
N GLU A 69 -4.26 -9.44 25.99
CA GLU A 69 -3.48 -10.44 25.25
C GLU A 69 -3.44 -10.14 23.75
N ASN A 70 -4.58 -9.82 23.13
CA ASN A 70 -4.63 -9.40 21.73
C ASN A 70 -3.75 -8.18 21.45
N ILE A 71 -3.82 -7.14 22.29
CA ILE A 71 -2.99 -5.93 22.13
C ILE A 71 -1.50 -6.27 22.35
N SER A 72 -1.19 -7.20 23.24
CA SER A 72 0.19 -7.66 23.46
C SER A 72 0.75 -8.38 22.21
N PHE A 73 -0.09 -9.13 21.49
CA PHE A 73 0.29 -9.69 20.18
C PHE A 73 0.55 -8.62 19.14
N VAL A 74 -0.31 -7.58 19.06
CA VAL A 74 -0.09 -6.41 18.19
C VAL A 74 1.27 -5.79 18.47
N PHE A 75 1.62 -5.58 19.74
CA PHE A 75 2.90 -4.95 20.10
C PHE A 75 4.09 -5.83 19.76
N SER A 76 3.98 -7.14 20.00
CA SER A 76 5.01 -8.11 19.63
C SER A 76 5.25 -8.12 18.11
N PHE A 77 4.17 -8.05 17.32
CA PHE A 77 4.25 -7.92 15.88
C PHE A 77 4.97 -6.64 15.47
N LEU A 78 4.57 -5.47 16.01
CA LEU A 78 5.23 -4.19 15.69
C LEU A 78 6.72 -4.20 16.03
N VAL A 79 7.11 -4.78 17.17
CA VAL A 79 8.52 -4.94 17.53
C VAL A 79 9.27 -5.82 16.53
N SER A 80 8.64 -6.90 16.06
CA SER A 80 9.24 -7.75 15.00
C SER A 80 9.42 -7.02 13.66
N GLU A 81 8.64 -5.96 13.43
CA GLU A 81 8.76 -5.06 12.27
C GLU A 81 9.83 -3.99 12.42
N GLY A 82 10.55 -3.99 13.54
CA GLY A 82 11.58 -3.00 13.86
C GLY A 82 11.04 -1.71 14.47
N ILE A 83 9.76 -1.67 14.85
CA ILE A 83 9.17 -0.51 15.54
C ILE A 83 9.57 -0.53 17.02
N LYS A 84 10.09 0.60 17.51
CA LYS A 84 10.37 0.80 18.92
C LYS A 84 9.15 1.41 19.62
N LEU A 85 8.56 0.65 20.54
CA LEU A 85 7.46 1.12 21.39
C LEU A 85 8.07 1.78 22.64
N VAL A 86 7.82 3.08 22.83
CA VAL A 86 8.37 3.87 23.94
C VAL A 86 7.21 4.48 24.72
N ASN A 87 7.17 4.23 26.04
CA ASN A 87 6.17 4.77 26.97
C ASN A 87 4.70 4.47 26.56
N ILE A 88 4.45 3.25 26.09
CA ILE A 88 3.11 2.76 25.77
C ILE A 88 2.99 1.29 26.14
N ASP A 89 1.90 0.92 26.79
CA ASP A 89 1.55 -0.47 27.11
C ASP A 89 0.16 -0.87 26.59
N SER A 90 -0.21 -2.14 26.78
CA SER A 90 -1.50 -2.65 26.31
C SER A 90 -2.69 -2.05 27.06
N SER A 91 -2.49 -1.59 28.30
CA SER A 91 -3.53 -0.96 29.11
C SER A 91 -3.86 0.45 28.62
N ASP A 92 -2.90 1.19 28.07
CA ASP A 92 -3.13 2.50 27.44
C ASP A 92 -4.10 2.41 26.26
N ILE A 93 -3.96 1.37 25.43
CA ILE A 93 -4.86 1.11 24.30
C ILE A 93 -6.22 0.63 24.81
N ALA A 94 -6.24 -0.32 25.75
CA ALA A 94 -7.47 -0.87 26.30
C ALA A 94 -8.32 0.16 27.07
N SER A 95 -7.67 1.15 27.69
CA SER A 95 -8.33 2.23 28.43
C SER A 95 -8.71 3.44 27.56
N GLY A 96 -8.31 3.45 26.28
CA GLY A 96 -8.64 4.54 25.36
C GLY A 96 -7.83 5.81 25.59
N ASN A 97 -6.53 5.69 25.87
CA ASN A 97 -5.64 6.84 25.94
C ASN A 97 -5.40 7.41 24.53
N LEU A 98 -6.24 8.37 24.11
CA LEU A 98 -6.27 8.88 22.74
C LEU A 98 -4.90 9.36 22.24
N ARG A 99 -4.11 10.06 23.06
CA ARG A 99 -2.79 10.56 22.63
C ARG A 99 -1.81 9.44 22.32
N LEU A 100 -1.79 8.39 23.15
CA LEU A 100 -0.94 7.23 22.91
C LEU A 100 -1.45 6.39 21.74
N ILE A 101 -2.77 6.29 21.56
CA ILE A 101 -3.37 5.66 20.37
C ILE A 101 -2.96 6.42 19.10
N LEU A 102 -3.06 7.75 19.07
CA LEU A 102 -2.62 8.56 17.92
C LEU A 102 -1.13 8.35 17.63
N GLY A 103 -0.28 8.34 18.66
CA GLY A 103 1.15 8.06 18.52
C GLY A 103 1.44 6.66 17.97
N LEU A 104 0.68 5.65 18.40
CA LEU A 104 0.78 4.29 17.88
C LEU A 104 0.39 4.23 16.40
N ILE A 105 -0.77 4.78 16.03
CA ILE A 105 -1.23 4.79 14.63
C ILE A 105 -0.27 5.57 13.74
N TRP A 106 0.25 6.71 14.20
CA TRP A 106 1.30 7.43 13.49
C TRP A 106 2.54 6.55 13.24
N THR A 107 3.00 5.82 14.24
CA THR A 107 4.18 4.95 14.11
C THR A 107 3.94 3.83 13.09
N ILE A 108 2.71 3.30 13.04
CA ILE A 108 2.29 2.33 12.03
C ILE A 108 2.29 2.97 10.63
N ILE A 109 1.67 4.14 10.45
CA ILE A 109 1.68 4.89 9.19
C ILE A 109 3.12 5.15 8.72
N LEU A 110 3.97 5.63 9.63
CA LEU A 110 5.36 5.92 9.34
C LEU A 110 6.10 4.68 8.83
N ARG A 111 5.91 3.53 9.47
CA ARG A 111 6.61 2.29 9.12
C ARG A 111 6.13 1.66 7.82
N PHE A 112 4.82 1.61 7.61
CA PHE A 112 4.21 0.83 6.53
C PHE A 112 3.88 1.64 5.29
N GLN A 113 3.70 2.96 5.41
CA GLN A 113 3.39 3.83 4.27
C GLN A 113 4.55 4.76 3.92
N ILE A 114 5.20 5.41 4.90
CA ILE A 114 6.09 6.54 4.60
C ILE A 114 7.55 6.11 4.45
N GLN A 115 8.05 5.24 5.33
CA GLN A 115 9.44 4.78 5.33
C GLN A 115 9.76 3.97 4.07
N VAL A 116 10.79 4.42 3.36
CA VAL A 116 11.44 3.67 2.29
C VAL A 116 12.73 3.08 2.88
N GLU A 117 13.07 1.84 2.54
CA GLU A 117 14.30 1.22 3.04
C GLU A 117 15.53 2.04 2.60
N GLY A 118 16.27 2.61 3.56
CA GLY A 118 17.52 3.33 3.28
C GLY A 118 17.77 4.61 4.09
N GLY A 119 18.12 4.48 5.38
CA GLY A 119 19.02 5.38 6.12
C GLY A 119 18.62 6.84 6.43
N SER A 120 17.85 7.53 5.59
CA SER A 120 17.40 8.92 5.80
C SER A 120 16.10 9.00 6.60
N SER A 121 15.80 10.19 7.16
CA SER A 121 14.52 10.36 7.85
C SER A 121 13.40 10.41 6.82
N ALA A 122 12.41 9.51 6.93
CA ALA A 122 11.35 9.36 5.95
C ALA A 122 10.56 10.65 5.67
N ARG A 123 10.44 11.52 6.69
CA ARG A 123 9.91 12.89 6.55
C ARG A 123 10.75 13.73 5.58
N GLN A 124 12.07 13.74 5.76
CA GLN A 124 12.97 14.52 4.90
C GLN A 124 12.97 14.00 3.47
N ASP A 125 12.86 12.69 3.28
CA ASP A 125 12.79 12.09 1.96
C ASP A 125 11.50 12.46 1.24
N LEU A 126 10.37 12.42 1.94
CA LEU A 126 9.11 12.91 1.38
C LEU A 126 9.20 14.40 1.04
N LEU A 127 9.81 15.22 1.90
CA LEU A 127 9.99 16.66 1.65
C LEU A 127 10.87 16.91 0.42
N ASN A 128 11.98 16.18 0.30
CA ASN A 128 12.87 16.24 -0.87
C ASN A 128 12.14 15.82 -2.14
N TRP A 129 11.33 14.77 -2.07
CA TRP A 129 10.49 14.33 -3.17
C TRP A 129 9.50 15.42 -3.58
N VAL A 130 8.77 16.04 -2.65
CA VAL A 130 7.84 17.15 -2.95
C VAL A 130 8.59 18.31 -3.62
N ARG A 131 9.73 18.73 -3.07
CA ARG A 131 10.56 19.82 -3.65
C ARG A 131 11.01 19.51 -5.07
N SER A 132 11.33 18.25 -5.37
CA SER A 132 11.68 17.84 -6.73
C SER A 132 10.52 17.92 -7.73
N LYS A 133 9.27 17.91 -7.25
CA LYS A 133 8.05 18.00 -8.07
C LYS A 133 7.57 19.42 -8.28
N ILE A 134 7.65 20.25 -7.25
CA ILE A 134 7.14 21.62 -7.26
C ILE A 134 8.20 22.61 -6.76
N PRO A 135 9.35 22.72 -7.45
CA PRO A 135 10.47 23.56 -7.00
C PRO A 135 10.08 25.04 -6.86
N GLU A 136 9.19 25.53 -7.72
CA GLU A 136 8.73 26.93 -7.73
C GLU A 136 7.92 27.33 -6.48
N TYR A 137 7.41 26.35 -5.72
CA TYR A 137 6.57 26.60 -4.54
C TYR A 137 7.36 26.65 -3.22
N ASN A 138 8.67 26.37 -3.25
CA ASN A 138 9.57 26.47 -2.10
C ASN A 138 9.05 25.77 -0.81
N ILE A 139 8.54 24.54 -0.94
CA ILE A 139 8.01 23.78 0.21
C ILE A 139 9.13 23.41 1.19
N ASN A 140 9.01 23.82 2.46
CA ASN A 140 9.98 23.61 3.53
C ASN A 140 9.41 22.88 4.76
N ASN A 141 8.10 22.77 4.87
CA ASN A 141 7.41 22.07 5.95
C ASN A 141 6.16 21.34 5.44
N PHE A 142 5.56 20.53 6.32
CA PHE A 142 4.24 19.93 6.10
C PHE A 142 3.17 20.63 6.93
N THR A 143 3.29 21.95 7.09
CA THR A 143 2.33 22.77 7.83
C THR A 143 1.96 24.02 7.04
N SER A 144 2.59 25.17 7.34
CA SER A 144 2.21 26.48 6.81
C SER A 144 2.31 26.59 5.29
N ASP A 145 3.24 25.86 4.67
CA ASP A 145 3.50 25.98 3.22
C ASP A 145 2.39 25.37 2.35
N TRP A 146 1.43 24.68 2.98
CA TRP A 146 0.27 24.07 2.34
C TRP A 146 -1.01 24.90 2.51
N GLN A 147 -0.98 25.92 3.37
CA GLN A 147 -2.18 26.65 3.80
C GLN A 147 -2.82 27.48 2.70
N ASP A 148 -2.10 27.87 1.64
CA ASP A 148 -2.68 28.62 0.53
C ASP A 148 -3.46 27.73 -0.47
N GLY A 149 -3.41 26.41 -0.27
CA GLY A 149 -4.04 25.39 -1.09
C GLY A 149 -3.48 25.27 -2.51
N LYS A 150 -2.45 26.04 -2.86
CA LYS A 150 -1.83 25.99 -4.21
C LYS A 150 -0.86 24.83 -4.33
N ALA A 151 -0.08 24.58 -3.27
CA ALA A 151 0.92 23.51 -3.23
C ALA A 151 0.32 22.14 -3.56
N ILE A 152 -0.86 21.81 -3.00
CA ILE A 152 -1.52 20.52 -3.27
C ILE A 152 -2.03 20.41 -4.72
N CYS A 153 -2.51 21.50 -5.30
CA CYS A 153 -2.92 21.53 -6.70
C CYS A 153 -1.72 21.33 -7.63
N ALA A 154 -0.63 22.06 -7.36
CA ALA A 154 0.60 21.98 -8.13
C ALA A 154 1.25 20.60 -8.03
N LEU A 155 1.28 20.01 -6.83
CA LEU A 155 1.78 18.66 -6.63
C LEU A 155 0.98 17.65 -7.45
N GLY A 156 -0.35 17.76 -7.44
CA GLY A 156 -1.20 16.89 -8.22
C GLY A 156 -0.96 17.01 -9.73
N GLU A 157 -0.76 18.22 -10.25
CA GLU A 157 -0.43 18.44 -11.66
C GLU A 157 0.95 17.89 -12.02
N ALA A 158 1.94 18.06 -11.13
CA ALA A 158 3.28 17.50 -11.32
C ALA A 158 3.31 15.96 -11.27
N VAL A 159 2.42 15.36 -10.46
CA VAL A 159 2.32 13.89 -10.32
C VAL A 159 1.55 13.27 -11.49
N LEU A 160 0.48 13.91 -11.96
CA LEU A 160 -0.32 13.45 -13.10
C LEU A 160 -0.70 14.63 -14.02
N PRO A 161 0.18 15.01 -14.96
CA PRO A 161 -0.02 16.17 -15.82
C PRO A 161 -1.30 16.13 -16.65
N GLY A 162 -1.94 17.29 -16.83
CA GLY A 162 -3.15 17.48 -17.62
C GLY A 162 -4.44 17.06 -16.92
N LYS A 163 -4.38 16.63 -15.65
CA LYS A 163 -5.56 16.24 -14.86
C LYS A 163 -5.98 17.29 -13.83
N MET A 164 -5.09 18.21 -13.46
CA MET A 164 -5.43 19.37 -12.64
C MET A 164 -5.64 20.60 -13.54
N LYS A 165 -6.89 21.04 -13.69
CA LYS A 165 -7.16 22.37 -14.26
C LYS A 165 -6.96 23.41 -13.17
N LEU A 166 -5.74 23.92 -13.05
CA LEU A 166 -5.42 24.95 -12.06
C LEU A 166 -6.33 26.18 -12.26
N PRO A 167 -6.87 26.76 -11.18
CA PRO A 167 -7.65 27.99 -11.23
C PRO A 167 -6.83 29.11 -11.86
N LYS A 168 -7.51 29.96 -12.63
CA LYS A 168 -6.91 31.22 -13.11
C LYS A 168 -6.68 32.19 -11.96
N ASP A 169 -7.51 32.11 -10.93
CA ASP A 169 -7.42 32.90 -9.71
C ASP A 169 -7.48 31.96 -8.50
N PHE A 170 -6.48 32.07 -7.61
CA PHE A 170 -6.33 31.29 -6.40
C PHE A 170 -6.83 32.08 -5.18
N SER A 171 -7.98 32.75 -5.31
CA SER A 171 -8.47 33.70 -4.32
C SER A 171 -8.99 33.09 -3.01
N SER A 172 -9.27 31.78 -2.97
CA SER A 172 -9.74 31.11 -1.75
C SER A 172 -8.88 29.88 -1.42
N PRO A 173 -8.06 29.92 -0.35
CA PRO A 173 -7.18 28.82 0.02
C PRO A 173 -7.90 27.48 0.25
N VAL A 174 -9.02 27.50 0.97
CA VAL A 174 -9.84 26.29 1.19
C VAL A 174 -10.40 25.76 -0.14
N ALA A 175 -10.90 26.63 -1.02
CA ALA A 175 -11.41 26.20 -2.32
C ALA A 175 -10.30 25.59 -3.19
N ASN A 176 -9.10 26.15 -3.14
CA ASN A 176 -7.92 25.63 -3.84
C ASN A 176 -7.60 24.22 -3.33
N ALA A 177 -7.41 24.07 -2.01
CA ALA A 177 -7.11 22.78 -1.39
C ALA A 177 -8.19 21.73 -1.71
N LYS A 178 -9.46 22.09 -1.53
CA LYS A 178 -10.61 21.21 -1.82
C LYS A 178 -10.64 20.73 -3.26
N MET A 179 -10.37 21.60 -4.21
CA MET A 179 -10.32 21.23 -5.62
C MET A 179 -9.13 20.28 -5.89
N GLY A 180 -7.93 20.58 -5.39
CA GLY A 180 -6.75 19.73 -5.56
C GLY A 180 -6.98 18.33 -4.97
N MET A 181 -7.51 18.25 -3.76
CA MET A 181 -7.80 16.99 -3.06
C MET A 181 -8.89 16.18 -3.75
N LYS A 182 -9.98 16.83 -4.18
CA LYS A 182 -11.05 16.17 -4.94
C LYS A 182 -10.53 15.60 -6.25
N LYS A 183 -9.68 16.33 -6.97
CA LYS A 183 -9.10 15.87 -8.23
C LYS A 183 -8.10 14.73 -8.02
N ALA A 184 -7.38 14.70 -6.90
CA ALA A 184 -6.53 13.58 -6.53
C ALA A 184 -7.36 12.31 -6.27
N SER A 185 -8.48 12.44 -5.56
CA SER A 185 -9.46 11.35 -5.38
C SER A 185 -10.00 10.84 -6.72
N GLU A 186 -10.54 11.73 -7.56
CA GLU A 186 -11.16 11.38 -8.85
C GLU A 186 -10.18 10.75 -9.86
N ASN A 187 -8.94 11.24 -9.95
CA ASN A 187 -8.02 10.85 -11.02
C ASN A 187 -6.92 9.87 -10.58
N MET A 188 -6.61 9.81 -9.28
CA MET A 188 -5.53 9.00 -8.73
C MET A 188 -6.03 7.95 -7.74
N GLY A 189 -7.31 7.99 -7.33
CA GLY A 189 -7.85 7.10 -6.30
C GLY A 189 -7.29 7.37 -4.91
N ILE A 190 -6.74 8.57 -4.67
CA ILE A 190 -6.19 8.94 -3.36
C ILE A 190 -7.34 9.17 -2.37
N PRO A 191 -7.38 8.46 -1.23
CA PRO A 191 -8.49 8.53 -0.30
C PRO A 191 -8.57 9.88 0.41
N GLU A 192 -9.79 10.38 0.63
CA GLU A 192 -10.08 11.68 1.27
C GLU A 192 -9.93 11.64 2.81
N ILE A 193 -8.73 11.28 3.27
CA ILE A 193 -8.44 11.12 4.69
C ILE A 193 -8.23 12.45 5.43
N LEU A 194 -7.97 13.54 4.73
CA LEU A 194 -7.78 14.88 5.30
C LEU A 194 -8.86 15.82 4.75
N ASP A 195 -9.34 16.77 5.55
CA ASP A 195 -10.23 17.82 5.08
C ASP A 195 -9.44 19.04 4.60
N ALA A 196 -9.97 19.75 3.60
CA ALA A 196 -9.33 20.95 3.05
C ALA A 196 -9.23 22.07 4.09
N GLU A 197 -10.26 22.23 4.90
CA GLU A 197 -10.32 23.18 6.01
C GLU A 197 -9.21 22.90 7.04
N ASP A 198 -8.94 21.62 7.35
CA ASP A 198 -7.87 21.27 8.30
C ASP A 198 -6.47 21.60 7.73
N MET A 199 -6.25 21.34 6.44
CA MET A 199 -4.98 21.67 5.76
C MET A 199 -4.72 23.17 5.74
N VAL A 200 -5.78 23.98 5.65
CA VAL A 200 -5.67 25.43 5.50
C VAL A 200 -5.69 26.15 6.84
N ASP A 201 -6.67 25.87 7.70
CA ASP A 201 -6.91 26.68 8.90
C ASP A 201 -6.04 26.24 10.07
N ASN A 202 -5.77 24.93 10.19
CA ASN A 202 -5.10 24.35 11.37
C ASN A 202 -4.18 23.18 10.96
N PRO A 203 -3.17 23.42 10.09
CA PRO A 203 -2.39 22.34 9.48
C PRO A 203 -1.65 21.52 10.54
N ASP A 204 -1.98 20.24 10.64
CA ASP A 204 -1.25 19.26 11.43
C ASP A 204 -0.21 18.54 10.56
N GLU A 205 1.03 18.52 11.03
CA GLU A 205 2.16 17.99 10.25
C GLU A 205 2.00 16.50 9.92
N LEU A 206 1.56 15.70 10.88
CA LEU A 206 1.46 14.25 10.71
C LEU A 206 0.31 13.89 9.77
N SER A 207 -0.83 14.57 9.90
CA SER A 207 -1.95 14.42 8.97
C SER A 207 -1.59 14.82 7.55
N ILE A 208 -0.88 15.94 7.35
CA ILE A 208 -0.44 16.37 6.02
C ILE A 208 0.57 15.37 5.45
N ILE A 209 1.59 14.95 6.20
CA ILE A 209 2.55 13.94 5.73
C ILE A 209 1.83 12.66 5.29
N THR A 210 0.89 12.17 6.10
CA THR A 210 0.09 10.96 5.81
C THR A 210 -0.70 11.10 4.51
N TYR A 211 -1.28 12.27 4.25
CA TYR A 211 -2.02 12.52 3.02
C TYR A 211 -1.09 12.65 1.80
N ILE A 212 0.02 13.39 1.93
CA ILE A 212 0.96 13.64 0.84
C ILE A 212 1.70 12.37 0.41
N SER A 213 1.97 11.42 1.31
CA SER A 213 2.61 10.16 0.93
C SER A 213 1.82 9.37 -0.11
N TYR A 214 0.48 9.47 -0.15
CA TYR A 214 -0.33 8.82 -1.19
C TYR A 214 0.01 9.30 -2.61
N PHE A 215 0.38 10.57 -2.79
CA PHE A 215 0.78 11.08 -4.10
C PHE A 215 2.09 10.43 -4.58
N ARG A 216 3.03 10.24 -3.67
CA ARG A 216 4.31 9.56 -3.95
C ARG A 216 4.06 8.09 -4.29
N ASP A 217 3.22 7.41 -3.50
CA ASP A 217 2.94 5.99 -3.68
C ASP A 217 2.16 5.71 -4.98
N PHE A 218 1.25 6.61 -5.36
CA PHE A 218 0.59 6.60 -6.67
C PHE A 218 1.62 6.71 -7.81
N GLN A 219 2.54 7.69 -7.74
CA GLN A 219 3.56 7.89 -8.76
C GLN A 219 4.50 6.67 -8.89
N ASN A 220 4.90 6.10 -7.75
CA ASN A 220 5.74 4.91 -7.73
C ASN A 220 5.03 3.71 -8.39
N SER A 221 3.75 3.49 -8.06
CA SER A 221 2.92 2.45 -8.68
C SER A 221 2.85 2.62 -10.20
N LYS A 222 2.63 3.84 -10.70
CA LYS A 222 2.62 4.13 -12.15
C LYS A 222 3.97 3.90 -12.82
N LYS A 223 5.07 4.17 -12.13
CA LYS A 223 6.43 3.88 -12.64
C LYS A 223 6.67 2.37 -12.77
N VAL A 224 6.24 1.59 -11.77
CA VAL A 224 6.34 0.12 -11.79
C VAL A 224 5.48 -0.48 -12.91
N GLU A 225 4.24 -0.01 -13.08
CA GLU A 225 3.34 -0.42 -14.16
C GLU A 225 4.00 -0.22 -15.53
N LYS A 226 4.50 0.99 -15.81
CA LYS A 226 5.18 1.31 -17.07
C LYS A 226 6.45 0.49 -17.32
N LEU A 227 7.26 0.26 -16.28
CA LEU A 227 8.44 -0.61 -16.38
C LEU A 227 8.04 -2.05 -16.70
N SER A 228 6.96 -2.55 -16.08
CA SER A 228 6.46 -3.91 -16.33
C SER A 228 5.89 -4.08 -17.75
N GLU A 229 5.29 -3.05 -18.33
CA GLU A 229 4.84 -3.03 -19.73
C GLU A 229 6.03 -3.06 -20.69
N THR A 230 7.04 -2.24 -20.43
CA THR A 230 8.24 -2.16 -21.29
C THR A 230 8.98 -3.50 -21.35
N LEU A 231 9.13 -4.18 -20.20
CA LEU A 231 9.78 -5.50 -20.14
C LEU A 231 8.98 -6.58 -20.89
N LYS A 232 7.65 -6.52 -20.88
CA LYS A 232 6.80 -7.46 -21.65
C LYS A 232 6.98 -7.25 -23.15
N ASP A 233 7.05 -6.00 -23.60
CA ASP A 233 7.28 -5.69 -25.01
C ASP A 233 8.66 -6.18 -25.47
N GLU A 234 9.70 -6.04 -24.64
CA GLU A 234 11.05 -6.56 -24.93
C GLU A 234 11.08 -8.11 -25.02
N GLU A 235 10.44 -8.81 -24.08
CA GLU A 235 10.37 -10.29 -24.08
C GLU A 235 9.59 -10.83 -25.29
N LEU A 236 8.52 -10.14 -25.71
CA LEU A 236 7.79 -10.46 -26.93
C LEU A 236 8.65 -10.26 -28.20
N VAL A 237 9.49 -9.22 -28.24
CA VAL A 237 10.41 -9.00 -29.36
C VAL A 237 11.50 -10.09 -29.41
N GLU A 238 12.04 -10.51 -28.27
CA GLU A 238 13.06 -11.57 -28.22
C GLU A 238 12.51 -12.93 -28.66
N THR A 239 11.29 -13.28 -28.22
CA THR A 239 10.62 -14.53 -28.64
C THR A 239 10.26 -14.55 -30.14
N LEU A 240 9.93 -13.41 -30.74
CA LEU A 240 9.70 -13.27 -32.18
C LEU A 240 11.00 -13.25 -33.00
N SER A 241 12.13 -12.91 -32.38
CA SER A 241 13.44 -12.79 -33.02
C SER A 241 14.23 -14.11 -33.03
N LEU A 242 13.70 -15.19 -32.43
CA LEU A 242 14.30 -16.52 -32.51
C LEU A 242 14.43 -16.92 -33.99
N PRO A 243 15.64 -17.29 -34.47
CA PRO A 243 15.85 -17.61 -35.86
C PRO A 243 15.00 -18.83 -36.24
N THR A 244 14.18 -18.69 -37.29
CA THR A 244 13.55 -19.84 -37.93
C THR A 244 14.66 -20.84 -38.28
N LYS A 245 14.57 -22.04 -37.71
CA LYS A 245 15.53 -23.12 -38.00
C LYS A 245 15.64 -23.23 -39.53
N PRO A 246 16.83 -23.11 -40.13
CA PRO A 246 16.95 -23.15 -41.58
C PRO A 246 16.32 -24.45 -42.09
N PRO A 247 15.61 -24.42 -43.24
CA PRO A 247 14.94 -25.60 -43.76
C PRO A 247 15.96 -26.75 -43.87
N PRO A 248 15.57 -27.98 -43.51
CA PRO A 248 16.48 -29.11 -43.56
C PRO A 248 17.05 -29.23 -44.98
N LYS A 249 18.38 -29.30 -45.09
CA LYS A 249 19.07 -29.51 -46.37
C LYS A 249 18.48 -30.77 -47.04
N PRO A 250 18.24 -30.76 -48.36
CA PRO A 250 17.76 -31.94 -49.05
C PRO A 250 18.73 -33.10 -48.81
N SER A 251 18.16 -34.24 -48.40
CA SER A 251 18.91 -35.46 -48.13
C SER A 251 19.70 -35.89 -49.38
N PRO A 252 20.96 -36.33 -49.23
CA PRO A 252 21.71 -36.88 -50.36
C PRO A 252 21.05 -38.17 -50.88
N PRO A 253 21.18 -38.48 -52.19
CA PRO A 253 20.52 -39.63 -52.78
C PRO A 253 20.98 -40.94 -52.16
N ILE A 254 20.01 -41.82 -51.90
CA ILE A 254 20.17 -43.14 -51.29
C ILE A 254 21.13 -43.97 -52.16
N LYS A 255 22.30 -44.33 -51.60
CA LYS A 255 23.14 -45.39 -52.14
C LYS A 255 22.57 -46.73 -51.67
N ASN A 256 22.13 -47.54 -52.64
CA ASN A 256 21.72 -48.93 -52.45
C ASN A 256 22.86 -49.78 -51.88
N GLN A 257 22.56 -50.63 -50.88
CA GLN A 257 23.11 -51.98 -50.63
C GLN A 257 22.63 -52.53 -49.25
N PRO A 258 22.68 -53.85 -48.98
CA PRO A 258 21.81 -54.90 -49.51
C PRO A 258 21.03 -55.65 -48.40
N GLU A 259 20.06 -56.45 -48.80
CA GLU A 259 19.16 -57.23 -47.94
C GLU A 259 19.86 -58.32 -47.11
N HIS A 260 19.37 -58.56 -45.89
CA HIS A 260 19.49 -59.85 -45.20
C HIS A 260 18.28 -60.11 -44.28
N PRO A 261 17.97 -61.40 -43.97
CA PRO A 261 16.61 -61.90 -43.97
C PRO A 261 16.00 -62.11 -42.58
N THR A 262 14.68 -62.18 -42.62
CA THR A 262 13.67 -62.39 -41.59
C THR A 262 13.80 -63.74 -40.85
N THR A 263 13.65 -63.71 -39.52
CA THR A 263 13.20 -64.88 -38.73
C THR A 263 12.12 -64.48 -37.71
N ILE A 264 11.08 -65.32 -37.70
CA ILE A 264 9.79 -65.27 -36.97
C ILE A 264 10.00 -65.73 -35.51
N PRO A 265 9.10 -65.44 -34.55
CA PRO A 265 8.06 -66.44 -34.25
C PRO A 265 6.69 -65.87 -33.84
N SER A 266 5.68 -66.73 -33.97
CA SER A 266 4.27 -66.50 -33.64
C SER A 266 3.85 -67.27 -32.39
N LYS A 267 2.94 -66.64 -31.62
CA LYS A 267 1.80 -67.17 -30.82
C LYS A 267 2.08 -68.14 -29.65
N THR A 268 1.49 -67.85 -28.49
CA THR A 268 0.21 -68.49 -28.08
C THR A 268 -0.45 -67.81 -26.85
N THR A 269 -1.78 -67.78 -26.94
CA THR A 269 -2.86 -67.40 -26.02
C THR A 269 -2.98 -68.23 -24.75
N ASN A 270 -3.50 -67.68 -23.63
CA ASN A 270 -4.88 -67.96 -23.18
C ASN A 270 -5.35 -67.19 -21.94
N THR A 271 -6.65 -66.93 -21.98
CA THR A 271 -7.62 -66.25 -21.11
C THR A 271 -7.92 -67.01 -19.80
N THR A 272 -8.47 -66.36 -18.75
CA THR A 272 -9.78 -66.66 -18.05
C THR A 272 -9.96 -65.79 -16.76
N LEU A 273 -11.14 -65.17 -16.63
CA LEU A 273 -11.73 -64.33 -15.53
C LEU A 273 -12.62 -65.20 -14.57
N PRO A 274 -13.48 -64.71 -13.63
CA PRO A 274 -13.41 -63.74 -12.51
C PRO A 274 -13.93 -64.38 -11.15
N PRO A 275 -14.78 -63.74 -10.28
CA PRO A 275 -14.54 -62.99 -9.01
C PRO A 275 -15.27 -63.66 -7.78
N PRO A 276 -15.90 -62.98 -6.77
CA PRO A 276 -15.60 -61.80 -5.93
C PRO A 276 -15.57 -62.12 -4.40
N SER A 277 -15.22 -61.15 -3.54
CA SER A 277 -15.82 -60.84 -2.22
C SER A 277 -15.29 -59.51 -1.70
#